data_AF-A0A6B3IFS2-F1
#
_entry.id   AF-A0A6B3IFS2-F1
#
_cell.length_a   1.000
_cell.length_b   1.000
_cell.length_c   1.000
_cell.angle_alpha   90.00
_cell.angle_beta   90.00
_cell.angle_gamma   90.00
#
_symmetry.space_group_name_H-M   'P 1'
#
loop_
_entity.id
_entity.type
_entity.pdbx_description
1 polymer ?
#
loop_
_entity_poly.entity_id
_entity_poly.type
_entity_poly.pdbx_seq_one_letter_code
_entity_poly.pdbx_strand_id
1 'polypeptide(L)'
;HWSLDERFTFGGYARTTPELDAFAADFEDRHGLPVERVYVAKLLFALTALAEEGAFTPGTRVSAVITGAPETPAPREQPLRAPPPHEPPPQESSVSR
;
A
#
# COMPACT_ATOMS: atom_id res chain seq x y z
N HIS A 1 23.56 15.70 12.72
CA HIS A 1 24.15 14.35 12.76
C HIS A 1 23.04 13.38 12.38
N TRP A 2 23.21 12.57 11.34
CA TRP A 2 22.23 11.55 10.91
C TRP A 2 22.85 10.17 11.12
N SER A 3 22.01 9.15 11.33
CA SER A 3 22.43 7.75 11.49
C SER A 3 21.48 6.82 10.75
N LEU A 4 21.97 5.65 10.37
CA LEU A 4 21.20 4.58 9.72
C LEU A 4 21.34 3.30 10.55
N ASP A 5 20.22 2.62 10.82
CA ASP A 5 20.22 1.32 11.49
C ASP A 5 19.95 0.22 10.45
N GLU A 6 20.97 -0.61 10.18
CA GLU A 6 20.94 -1.66 9.16
C GLU A 6 20.40 -3.01 9.69
N ARG A 7 20.03 -3.10 10.97
CA ARG A 7 19.52 -4.35 11.58
C ARG A 7 18.17 -4.79 11.01
N PHE A 8 17.38 -3.86 10.47
CA PHE A 8 15.99 -4.06 10.06
C PHE A 8 15.82 -4.11 8.54
N THR A 9 16.75 -4.76 7.84
CA THR A 9 16.76 -4.82 6.36
C THR A 9 15.86 -5.90 5.77
N PHE A 10 15.54 -6.96 6.53
CA PHE A 10 14.64 -8.05 6.12
C PHE A 10 14.96 -8.62 4.73
N GLY A 11 16.22 -9.03 4.54
CA GLY A 11 16.68 -9.59 3.26
C GLY A 11 17.01 -8.56 2.18
N GLY A 12 16.94 -7.27 2.49
CA GLY A 12 17.42 -6.18 1.63
C GLY A 12 16.33 -5.40 0.90
N TYR A 13 16.73 -4.71 -0.16
CA TYR A 13 15.87 -3.80 -0.91
C TYR A 13 14.69 -4.52 -1.58
N ALA A 14 13.50 -3.94 -1.48
CA ALA A 14 12.27 -4.49 -2.08
C ALA A 14 11.96 -5.94 -1.69
N ARG A 15 12.43 -6.38 -0.52
CA ARG A 15 12.16 -7.71 0.04
C ARG A 15 11.28 -7.61 1.28
N THR A 16 10.43 -8.60 1.44
CA THR A 16 9.71 -8.90 2.69
C THR A 16 10.17 -10.24 3.23
N THR A 17 9.82 -10.51 4.49
CA THR A 17 9.96 -11.81 5.13
C THR A 17 8.62 -12.19 5.78
N PRO A 18 8.36 -13.48 6.06
CA PRO A 18 7.15 -13.89 6.77
C PRO A 18 6.97 -13.19 8.13
N GLU A 19 8.07 -12.90 8.82
CA GLU A 19 8.08 -12.13 10.08
C GLU A 19 7.60 -10.69 9.86
N LEU A 20 8.12 -10.01 8.83
CA LEU A 20 7.72 -8.65 8.52
C LEU A 20 6.25 -8.57 8.09
N ASP A 21 5.79 -9.55 7.32
CA ASP A 21 4.40 -9.64 6.88
C ASP A 21 3.46 -9.89 8.07
N ALA A 22 3.85 -10.76 9.01
CA ALA A 22 3.09 -11.02 10.23
C ALA A 22 3.04 -9.78 11.13
N PHE A 23 4.16 -9.07 11.29
CA PHE A 23 4.20 -7.81 12.01
C PHE A 23 3.28 -6.77 11.37
N ALA A 24 3.33 -6.60 10.05
CA ALA A 24 2.50 -5.62 9.37
C ALA A 24 1.01 -5.93 9.55
N ALA A 25 0.60 -7.20 9.45
CA ALA A 25 -0.79 -7.61 9.67
C ALA A 25 -1.25 -7.37 11.11
N ASP A 26 -0.42 -7.71 12.11
CA ASP A 26 -0.71 -7.44 13.52
C ASP A 26 -0.79 -5.93 13.82
N PHE A 27 0.11 -5.14 13.24
CA PHE A 27 0.11 -3.69 13.39
C PHE A 27 -1.15 -3.05 12.78
N GLU A 28 -1.56 -3.53 11.59
CA GLU A 28 -2.81 -3.14 10.93
C GLU A 28 -4.02 -3.42 11.83
N ASP A 29 -4.10 -4.62 12.41
CA ASP A 29 -5.20 -5.05 13.28
C ASP A 29 -5.27 -4.22 14.57
N ARG A 30 -4.12 -4.02 15.24
CA ARG A 30 -4.06 -3.28 16.51
C ARG A 30 -4.34 -1.78 16.37
N HIS A 31 -3.96 -1.18 15.25
CA HIS A 31 -3.99 0.28 15.09
C HIS A 31 -5.01 0.78 14.07
N GLY A 32 -5.60 -0.09 13.25
CA GLY A 32 -6.57 0.28 12.22
C GLY A 32 -5.96 1.13 11.09
N LEU A 33 -4.66 1.01 10.85
CA LEU A 33 -3.91 1.77 9.85
C LEU A 33 -3.35 0.83 8.80
N PRO A 34 -3.70 0.96 7.51
CA PRO A 34 -3.14 0.10 6.47
C PRO A 34 -1.64 0.40 6.25
N VAL A 35 -0.83 -0.66 6.14
CA VAL A 35 0.64 -0.59 6.13
C VAL A 35 1.18 -1.08 4.79
N GLU A 36 2.06 -0.29 4.18
CA GLU A 36 2.84 -0.74 3.03
C GLU A 36 3.88 -1.78 3.48
N ARG A 37 3.86 -2.95 2.85
CA ARG A 37 4.48 -4.18 3.37
C ARG A 37 6.00 -4.22 3.23
N VAL A 38 6.59 -3.38 2.38
CA VAL A 38 8.02 -3.41 2.07
C VAL A 38 8.81 -2.41 2.91
N TYR A 39 8.47 -1.13 2.91
CA TYR A 39 9.29 -0.09 3.53
C TYR A 39 8.66 0.44 4.80
N VAL A 40 7.35 0.72 4.77
CA VAL A 40 6.65 1.25 5.95
C VAL A 40 6.63 0.21 7.08
N ALA A 41 6.39 -1.06 6.73
CA ALA A 41 6.48 -2.16 7.70
C ALA A 41 7.87 -2.22 8.37
N LYS A 42 8.97 -2.08 7.62
CA LYS A 42 10.34 -2.14 8.18
C LYS A 42 10.61 -1.00 9.14
N LEU A 43 10.16 0.21 8.77
CA LEU A 43 10.28 1.40 9.61
C LEU A 43 9.52 1.21 10.93
N LEU A 44 8.27 0.76 10.87
CA LEU A 44 7.44 0.55 12.05
C LEU A 44 7.96 -0.59 12.93
N PHE A 45 8.45 -1.67 12.32
CA PHE A 45 9.11 -2.76 13.04
C PHE A 45 10.33 -2.23 13.80
N ALA A 46 11.22 -1.50 13.11
CA ALA A 46 12.43 -0.96 13.70
C ALA A 46 12.12 -0.03 14.88
N LEU A 47 11.15 0.87 14.73
CA LEU A 47 10.74 1.78 15.81
C LEU A 47 10.16 1.03 17.02
N THR A 48 9.39 -0.03 16.78
CA THR A 48 8.82 -0.87 17.85
C THR A 48 9.94 -1.59 18.59
N ALA A 49 10.85 -2.26 17.87
CA ALA A 49 12.00 -2.95 18.45
C ALA A 49 12.92 -1.99 19.22
N LEU A 50 13.24 -0.82 18.66
CA LEU A 50 14.06 0.20 19.32
C LEU A 50 13.41 0.71 20.62
N ALA A 51 12.08 0.86 20.63
CA ALA A 51 11.36 1.25 21.83
C ALA A 51 11.42 0.15 22.91
N GLU A 52 11.26 -1.12 22.53
CA GLU A 52 11.38 -2.28 23.43
C GLU A 52 12.81 -2.45 23.96
N GLU A 53 13.82 -2.17 23.14
CA GLU A 53 15.24 -2.13 23.52
C GLU A 53 15.59 -0.95 24.45
N GLY A 54 14.66 -0.02 24.67
CA GLY A 54 14.89 1.17 25.49
C GLY A 54 15.81 2.21 24.83
N ALA A 55 15.88 2.22 23.49
CA ALA A 55 16.71 3.17 22.73
C ALA A 55 16.23 4.64 22.89
N PHE A 56 15.00 4.84 23.34
CA PHE A 56 14.43 6.15 23.62
C PHE A 56 14.13 6.31 25.11
N THR A 57 14.55 7.43 25.70
CA THR A 57 14.19 7.77 27.09
C THR A 57 12.67 7.84 27.25
N PRO A 58 12.08 7.36 28.36
CA PRO A 58 10.65 7.51 28.61
C PRO A 58 10.16 8.95 28.46
N GLY A 59 9.02 9.12 27.78
CA GLY A 59 8.46 10.44 27.45
C GLY A 59 9.01 11.09 26.18
N THR A 60 9.99 10.48 25.51
CA THR A 60 10.45 10.92 24.19
C THR A 60 9.31 10.84 23.18
N ARG A 61 9.11 11.91 22.40
CA ARG A 61 8.21 11.89 21.24
C ARG A 61 9.01 11.57 19.99
N VAL A 62 8.65 10.48 19.31
CA VAL A 62 9.24 10.06 18.05
C VAL A 62 8.25 10.35 16.92
N SER A 63 8.73 10.80 15.77
CA SER A 63 7.91 11.04 14.58
C SER A 63 8.46 10.22 13.41
N ALA A 64 7.61 9.37 12.85
CA ALA A 64 7.89 8.63 11.63
C ALA A 64 7.39 9.43 10.42
N VAL A 65 8.25 9.65 9.43
CA VAL A 65 7.86 10.28 8.16
C VAL A 65 7.62 9.18 7.14
N ILE A 66 6.36 9.04 6.72
CA ILE A 66 5.92 7.99 5.80
C ILE A 66 5.57 8.63 4.45
N THR A 67 6.21 8.16 3.39
CA THR A 67 5.96 8.59 2.00
C THR A 67 5.40 7.48 1.12
N GLY A 68 5.49 6.22 1.57
CA GLY A 68 4.87 5.07 0.92
C GLY A 68 3.39 4.93 1.30
N ALA A 69 2.60 4.37 0.40
CA ALA A 69 1.19 4.08 0.63
C ALA A 69 0.94 2.56 0.48
N PRO A 70 0.03 1.99 1.28
CA PRO A 70 -0.38 0.60 1.11
C PRO A 70 -0.93 0.39 -0.31
N GLU A 71 -0.72 -0.79 -0.86
CA GLU A 71 -1.24 -1.13 -2.17
C GLU A 71 -2.77 -1.12 -2.12
N THR A 72 -3.39 -0.26 -2.92
CA THR A 72 -4.84 -0.26 -3.07
C THR A 72 -5.19 -1.49 -3.91
N PRO A 73 -6.02 -2.43 -3.42
CA PRO A 73 -6.44 -3.55 -4.25
C PRO A 73 -7.12 -2.98 -5.50
N ALA A 74 -6.72 -3.48 -6.68
CA ALA A 74 -7.27 -3.04 -7.95
C ALA A 74 -8.81 -3.04 -7.89
N PRO A 75 -9.49 -2.01 -8.45
CA PRO A 75 -10.94 -2.04 -8.55
C PRO A 75 -11.34 -3.36 -9.19
N ARG A 76 -12.23 -4.13 -8.53
CA ARG A 76 -12.81 -5.34 -9.13
C ARG A 76 -13.31 -4.95 -10.51
N GLU A 77 -12.77 -5.55 -11.56
CA GLU A 77 -13.17 -5.26 -12.93
C GLU A 77 -14.70 -5.40 -13.03
N GLN A 78 -15.37 -4.26 -13.17
CA GLN A 78 -16.79 -4.26 -13.51
C GLN A 78 -16.85 -4.77 -14.95
N PRO A 79 -17.64 -5.81 -15.27
CA PRO A 79 -17.74 -6.30 -16.63
C PRO A 79 -18.05 -5.12 -17.55
N LEU A 80 -17.28 -5.00 -18.65
CA LEU A 80 -17.44 -3.94 -19.64
C LEU A 80 -18.93 -3.80 -19.98
N ARG A 81 -19.54 -2.67 -19.59
CA ARG A 81 -20.92 -2.38 -19.93
C ARG A 81 -21.00 -2.34 -21.45
N ALA A 82 -21.77 -3.26 -22.05
CA ALA A 82 -21.90 -3.35 -23.49
C ALA A 82 -22.28 -1.98 -24.07
N PRO A 83 -21.65 -1.54 -25.16
CA PRO A 83 -22.03 -0.29 -25.81
C PRO A 83 -23.51 -0.36 -26.22
N PRO A 84 -24.28 0.74 -26.11
CA PRO A 84 -25.65 0.76 -26.60
C PRO A 84 -25.67 0.39 -28.09
N PRO A 85 -26.69 -0.35 -28.57
CA PRO A 85 -26.75 -0.76 -29.96
C PRO A 85 -26.70 0.49 -30.86
N HIS A 86 -25.85 0.44 -31.88
CA HIS A 86 -25.78 1.47 -32.91
C HIS A 86 -27.13 1.54 -33.64
N GLU A 87 -27.79 2.69 -33.57
CA GLU A 87 -28.98 2.97 -34.38
C GLU A 87 -28.56 3.00 -35.86
N PRO A 88 -29.18 2.22 -36.75
CA PRO A 88 -28.81 2.21 -38.16
C PRO A 88 -29.15 3.57 -38.80
N PRO A 89 -28.30 4.10 -39.70
CA PRO A 89 -28.57 5.37 -40.36
C PRO A 89 -29.85 5.29 -41.21
N PRO A 90 -30.61 6.41 -41.32
CA PRO A 90 -31.84 6.43 -42.11
C PRO A 90 -31.54 6.15 -43.58
N GLN A 91 -32.26 5.18 -44.15
CA GLN A 91 -32.17 4.83 -45.56
C GLN A 91 -32.87 5.91 -46.39
N GLU A 92 -32.13 6.68 -47.17
CA GLU A 92 -32.70 7.61 -48.14
C GLU A 92 -33.48 6.83 -49.20
N SER A 93 -34.80 7.04 -49.23
CA SER A 93 -35.68 6.44 -50.23
C SER A 93 -35.42 7.10 -51.58
N SER A 94 -34.68 6.40 -52.45
CA SER A 94 -34.48 6.78 -53.84
C SER A 94 -35.82 6.68 -54.58
N VAL A 95 -36.48 7.82 -54.77
CA VAL A 95 -37.64 7.96 -55.64
C VAL A 95 -37.17 7.76 -57.09
N SER A 96 -37.51 6.60 -57.66
CA SER A 96 -37.37 6.34 -59.10
C SER A 96 -38.22 7.32 -59.91
N ARG A 97 -37.61 7.91 -60.94
CA ARG A 97 -38.29 8.62 -62.02
C ARG A 97 -38.17 7.82 -63.31
#